data_AF-A0A9E8ML29-F1
#
_entry.id   AF-A0A9E8ML29-F1
#
_cell.length_a   1.000
_cell.length_b   1.000
_cell.length_c   1.000
_cell.angle_alpha   90.00
_cell.angle_beta   90.00
_cell.angle_gamma   90.00
#
_symmetry.space_group_name_H-M   'P 1'
#
loop_
_entity.id
_entity.type
_entity.pdbx_description
1 polymer ?
#
loop_
_entity_poly.entity_id
_entity_poly.type
_entity_poly.pdbx_seq_one_letter_code
_entity_poly.pdbx_strand_id
1 'polypeptide(L)'
;MVLAAGALVALAHVGAIVAFCFSAAQLIAGLVDGRSADELGGPVIATAASVLARALTQAALDALAVRGAARVKSQLRRRVLDAVDARGASGDRDRPSADIATLIGPGLDALDGYIGRYLPQLVLTAVATPVVVGALLLADAPTGIAVVLTLPLIPLFMVLIGWATQAVQRRQWQALTTLSRGFLEVVQGLSTLMIFGRQHRQVARIDAVTEQYRRRTMRVLRVSFLSSFALELAASLSVAIVAVSVGVRLIDGVIALALGLFVLVLVPEAYLPLRQVGAQYHAAAEGLAAAEEVLDLLDAAPTAAPSPVSSVERAALADETIGDAPPPALRLTELVVRRAGRPVVDGLSGAWAGGLLLAVTGESGVGKSSLLAALRGALPAEGRIAIAGRSAHAAELAAHVAWAGQRPDLTAGPLAAVVALGAEHPDTALVQRALRLAAVDDVPADLVLGPGGDGLSGGQAQRVAIARAAYRALERRTPLVLLDEPTSALDAATELRVIAGLRALAAEGALVVVVTHRPAVIAAADERLDLQPAGVPA
;
A
#
# COMPACT_ATOMS: atom_id res chain seq x y z
N MET A 1 13.72 -19.86 -2.22
CA MET A 1 15.15 -19.75 -1.84
C MET A 1 15.34 -19.30 -0.39
N VAL A 2 14.75 -18.19 0.08
CA VAL A 2 14.91 -17.69 1.47
C VAL A 2 14.42 -18.69 2.53
N LEU A 3 13.29 -19.38 2.30
CA LEU A 3 12.78 -20.40 3.23
C LEU A 3 13.69 -21.62 3.35
N ALA A 4 14.28 -22.09 2.24
CA ALA A 4 15.20 -23.23 2.25
C ALA A 4 16.53 -22.89 2.95
N ALA A 5 17.06 -21.68 2.70
CA ALA A 5 18.22 -21.17 3.43
C ALA A 5 17.92 -21.02 4.93
N GLY A 6 16.74 -20.48 5.28
CA GLY A 6 16.28 -20.36 6.67
C GLY A 6 16.18 -21.71 7.38
N ALA A 7 15.63 -22.74 6.73
CA ALA A 7 15.53 -24.09 7.29
C ALA A 7 16.91 -24.72 7.55
N LEU A 8 17.89 -24.51 6.65
CA LEU A 8 19.25 -25.03 6.82
C LEU A 8 19.99 -24.32 7.97
N VAL A 9 19.84 -22.99 8.07
CA VAL A 9 20.38 -22.23 9.22
C VAL A 9 19.67 -22.66 10.52
N ALA A 10 18.36 -22.91 10.48
CA ALA A 10 17.62 -23.41 11.65
C ALA A 10 18.13 -24.79 12.10
N LEU A 11 18.41 -25.69 11.16
CA LEU A 11 18.99 -27.00 11.48
C LEU A 11 20.38 -26.86 12.14
N ALA A 12 21.23 -25.99 11.59
CA ALA A 12 22.54 -25.69 12.19
C ALA A 12 22.40 -25.05 13.58
N HIS A 13 21.43 -24.17 13.78
CA HIS A 13 21.13 -23.54 15.06
C HIS A 13 20.74 -24.57 16.11
N VAL A 14 19.82 -25.48 15.77
CA VAL A 14 19.38 -26.55 16.66
C VAL A 14 20.51 -27.53 16.95
N GLY A 15 21.31 -27.87 15.95
CA GLY A 15 22.51 -28.68 16.14
C GLY A 15 23.50 -28.04 17.13
N ALA A 16 23.69 -26.71 17.05
CA ALA A 16 24.52 -25.96 17.99
C ALA A 16 23.94 -25.97 19.42
N ILE A 17 22.61 -25.92 19.58
CA ILE A 17 21.95 -26.06 20.89
C ILE A 17 22.21 -27.45 21.47
N VAL A 18 21.99 -28.51 20.71
CA VAL A 18 22.20 -29.89 21.18
C VAL A 18 23.68 -30.10 21.54
N ALA A 19 24.60 -29.62 20.69
CA ALA A 19 26.04 -29.68 20.95
C ALA A 19 26.42 -28.93 22.23
N PHE A 20 25.85 -27.75 22.46
CA PHE A 20 26.06 -26.97 23.68
C PHE A 20 25.57 -27.73 24.92
N CYS A 21 24.35 -28.27 24.89
CA CYS A 21 23.81 -29.03 26.01
C CYS A 21 24.71 -30.24 26.33
N PHE A 22 25.19 -30.95 25.30
CA PHE A 22 26.03 -32.13 25.47
C PHE A 22 27.42 -31.76 26.03
N SER A 23 28.08 -30.78 25.43
CA SER A 23 29.43 -30.37 25.85
C SER A 23 29.42 -29.73 27.24
N ALA A 24 28.40 -28.93 27.57
CA ALA A 24 28.23 -28.34 28.90
C ALA A 24 27.99 -29.41 29.97
N ALA A 25 27.16 -30.41 29.67
CA ALA A 25 26.92 -31.52 30.60
C ALA A 25 28.18 -32.36 30.86
N GLN A 26 28.97 -32.64 29.82
CA GLN A 26 30.26 -33.33 29.95
C GLN A 26 31.27 -32.51 30.75
N LEU A 27 31.32 -31.19 30.51
CA LEU A 27 32.20 -30.27 31.24
C LEU A 27 31.85 -30.25 32.74
N ILE A 28 30.57 -30.09 33.09
CA ILE A 28 30.11 -30.05 34.48
C ILE A 28 30.33 -31.41 35.16
N ALA A 29 29.98 -32.51 34.51
CA ALA A 29 30.21 -33.84 35.08
C ALA A 29 31.70 -34.13 35.29
N GLY A 30 32.55 -33.79 34.32
CA GLY A 30 34.00 -33.96 34.44
C GLY A 30 34.62 -33.11 35.56
N LEU A 31 34.12 -31.90 35.79
CA LEU A 31 34.50 -31.05 36.92
C LEU A 31 34.11 -31.69 38.26
N VAL A 32 32.90 -32.25 38.36
CA VAL A 32 32.41 -32.94 39.57
C VAL A 32 33.20 -34.22 39.84
N ASP A 33 33.58 -34.95 38.79
CA ASP A 33 34.43 -36.15 38.87
C ASP A 33 35.90 -35.83 39.22
N GLY A 34 36.29 -34.55 39.28
CA GLY A 34 37.64 -34.12 39.63
C GLY A 34 38.68 -34.30 38.52
N ARG A 35 38.26 -34.31 37.24
CA ARG A 35 39.17 -34.43 36.09
C ARG A 35 40.14 -33.25 35.98
N SER A 36 41.32 -33.52 35.42
CA SER A 36 42.37 -32.51 35.27
C SER A 36 42.04 -31.47 34.21
N ALA A 37 42.68 -30.29 34.27
CA ALA A 37 42.45 -29.20 33.31
C ALA A 37 42.74 -29.62 31.85
N ASP A 38 43.71 -30.50 31.64
CA ASP A 38 44.07 -31.01 30.31
C ASP A 38 42.97 -31.92 29.73
N GLU A 39 42.29 -32.71 30.57
CA GLU A 39 41.18 -33.57 30.17
C GLU A 39 39.88 -32.79 29.88
N LEU A 40 39.75 -31.58 30.46
CA LEU A 40 38.60 -30.71 30.28
C LEU A 40 38.74 -29.77 29.07
N GLY A 41 39.94 -29.67 28.46
CA GLY A 41 40.19 -28.79 27.32
C GLY A 41 39.24 -29.02 26.13
N GLY A 42 38.97 -30.30 25.81
CA GLY A 42 38.03 -30.67 24.73
C GLY A 42 36.61 -30.17 24.96
N PRO A 43 35.95 -30.52 26.08
CA PRO A 43 34.62 -30.01 26.44
C PRO A 43 34.52 -28.49 26.53
N VAL A 44 35.56 -27.80 27.01
CA VAL A 44 35.62 -26.32 27.05
C VAL A 44 35.59 -25.75 25.64
N ILE A 45 36.45 -26.23 24.74
CA ILE A 45 36.50 -25.76 23.35
C ILE A 45 35.18 -26.06 22.63
N ALA A 46 34.64 -27.27 22.80
CA ALA A 46 33.35 -27.65 22.21
C ALA A 46 32.21 -26.74 22.71
N THR A 47 32.18 -26.41 24.00
CA THR A 47 31.20 -25.49 24.57
C THR A 47 31.36 -24.09 24.01
N ALA A 48 32.58 -23.54 23.97
CA ALA A 48 32.82 -22.22 23.38
C ALA A 48 32.44 -22.16 21.88
N ALA A 49 32.80 -23.20 21.12
CA ALA A 49 32.46 -23.31 19.70
C ALA A 49 30.94 -23.41 19.47
N SER A 50 30.23 -24.19 20.29
CA SER A 50 28.77 -24.32 20.20
C SER A 50 28.04 -23.01 20.55
N VAL A 51 28.53 -22.25 21.53
CA VAL A 51 28.00 -20.91 21.87
C VAL A 51 28.20 -19.94 20.70
N LEU A 52 29.40 -19.92 20.10
CA LEU A 52 29.67 -19.08 18.94
C LEU A 52 28.80 -19.47 17.73
N ALA A 53 28.69 -20.77 17.45
CA ALA A 53 27.83 -21.28 16.38
C ALA A 53 26.36 -20.92 16.62
N ARG A 54 25.86 -21.05 17.86
CA ARG A 54 24.49 -20.65 18.25
C ARG A 54 24.28 -19.15 18.04
N ALA A 55 25.22 -18.29 18.43
CA ALA A 55 25.14 -16.85 18.25
C ALA A 55 25.14 -16.45 16.76
N LEU A 56 26.03 -17.04 15.94
CA LEU A 56 26.13 -16.74 14.51
C LEU A 56 24.89 -17.22 13.74
N THR A 57 24.40 -18.42 14.04
CA THR A 57 23.18 -18.95 13.41
C THR A 57 21.94 -18.17 13.81
N GLN A 58 21.83 -17.74 15.07
CA GLN A 58 20.76 -16.85 15.53
C GLN A 58 20.78 -15.52 14.78
N ALA A 59 21.94 -14.87 14.71
CA ALA A 59 22.10 -13.62 13.97
C ALA A 59 21.74 -13.78 12.47
N ALA A 60 22.09 -14.93 11.87
CA ALA A 60 21.72 -15.24 10.50
C ALA A 60 20.20 -15.43 10.33
N LEU A 61 19.52 -16.13 11.25
CA LEU A 61 18.06 -16.28 11.24
C LEU A 61 17.36 -14.92 11.34
N ASP A 62 17.80 -14.07 12.28
CA ASP A 62 17.24 -12.73 12.48
C ASP A 62 17.45 -11.84 11.24
N ALA A 63 18.65 -11.88 10.64
CA ALA A 63 18.96 -11.12 9.43
C ALA A 63 18.12 -11.59 8.22
N LEU A 64 17.93 -12.91 8.06
CA LEU A 64 17.09 -13.47 7.00
C LEU A 64 15.62 -13.07 7.19
N ALA A 65 15.13 -13.10 8.43
CA ALA A 65 13.76 -12.72 8.78
C ALA A 65 13.48 -11.23 8.47
N VAL A 66 14.34 -10.32 8.94
CA VAL A 66 14.18 -8.87 8.73
C VAL A 66 14.28 -8.52 7.23
N ARG A 67 15.27 -9.07 6.52
CA ARG A 67 15.42 -8.83 5.07
C ARG A 67 14.25 -9.42 4.28
N GLY A 68 13.76 -10.59 4.67
CA GLY A 68 12.59 -11.24 4.08
C GLY A 68 11.34 -10.38 4.22
N ALA A 69 11.04 -9.91 5.43
CA ALA A 69 9.92 -9.02 5.72
C ALA A 69 10.00 -7.72 4.90
N ALA A 70 11.15 -7.05 4.92
CA ALA A 70 11.35 -5.81 4.16
C ALA A 70 11.15 -6.00 2.65
N ARG A 71 11.63 -7.12 2.08
CA ARG A 71 11.48 -7.42 0.66
C ARG A 71 10.03 -7.70 0.28
N VAL A 72 9.31 -8.52 1.06
CA VAL A 72 7.89 -8.80 0.79
C VAL A 72 7.05 -7.53 0.95
N LYS A 73 7.29 -6.74 2.01
CA LYS A 73 6.61 -5.45 2.22
C LYS A 73 6.83 -4.48 1.05
N SER A 74 8.07 -4.34 0.58
CA SER A 74 8.40 -3.51 -0.60
C SER A 74 7.75 -4.01 -1.90
N GLN A 75 7.66 -5.33 -2.09
CA GLN A 75 7.02 -5.91 -3.26
C GLN A 75 5.50 -5.71 -3.24
N LEU A 76 4.85 -5.96 -2.11
CA LEU A 76 3.41 -5.73 -1.94
C LEU A 76 3.07 -4.24 -2.11
N ARG A 77 3.84 -3.35 -1.47
CA ARG A 77 3.64 -1.90 -1.61
C ARG A 77 3.70 -1.45 -3.07
N ARG A 78 4.69 -1.90 -3.84
CA ARG A 78 4.79 -1.59 -5.27
C ARG A 78 3.60 -2.14 -6.05
N ARG A 79 3.25 -3.41 -5.87
CA ARG A 79 2.10 -4.02 -6.57
C ARG A 79 0.79 -3.31 -6.28
N VAL A 80 0.57 -2.88 -5.04
CA VAL A 80 -0.63 -2.12 -4.68
C VAL A 80 -0.64 -0.77 -5.38
N LEU A 81 0.49 -0.04 -5.40
CA LEU A 81 0.60 1.23 -6.13
C LEU A 81 0.37 1.03 -7.64
N ASP A 82 1.01 0.03 -8.24
CA ASP A 82 0.83 -0.31 -9.66
C ASP A 82 -0.64 -0.68 -9.97
N ALA A 83 -1.31 -1.40 -9.07
CA ALA A 83 -2.73 -1.76 -9.22
C ALA A 83 -3.69 -0.58 -9.04
N VAL A 84 -3.34 0.39 -8.19
CA VAL A 84 -4.07 1.66 -8.05
C VAL A 84 -3.92 2.49 -9.32
N ASP A 85 -2.70 2.60 -9.85
CA ASP A 85 -2.41 3.32 -11.10
C ASP A 85 -3.14 2.67 -12.29
N ALA A 86 -3.12 1.33 -12.39
CA ALA A 86 -3.76 0.60 -13.48
C ALA A 86 -5.30 0.70 -13.51
N ARG A 87 -5.95 0.88 -12.34
CA ARG A 87 -7.41 1.07 -12.26
C ARG A 87 -7.87 2.45 -12.74
N GLY A 88 -6.97 3.43 -12.78
CA GLY A 88 -7.27 4.80 -13.19
C GLY A 88 -8.38 5.48 -12.39
N ALA A 89 -8.79 6.68 -12.83
CA ALA A 89 -9.76 7.52 -12.13
C ALA A 89 -11.22 6.98 -12.13
N SER A 90 -11.50 5.90 -12.85
CA SER A 90 -12.83 5.28 -12.97
C SER A 90 -13.11 4.28 -11.84
N GLY A 91 -12.09 3.57 -11.35
CA GLY A 91 -12.23 2.49 -10.36
C GLY A 91 -12.18 2.94 -8.90
N ASP A 92 -11.71 4.16 -8.63
CA ASP A 92 -11.35 4.61 -7.27
C ASP A 92 -12.46 5.32 -6.50
N ARG A 93 -13.74 5.22 -6.94
CA ARG A 93 -14.85 5.86 -6.22
C ARG A 93 -15.44 5.03 -5.09
N ASP A 94 -15.18 3.72 -5.08
CA ASP A 94 -15.74 2.82 -4.06
C ASP A 94 -14.84 2.71 -2.82
N ARG A 95 -13.58 3.15 -2.88
CA ARG A 95 -12.67 3.15 -1.72
C ARG A 95 -12.00 4.52 -1.53
N PRO A 96 -12.19 5.20 -0.39
CA PRO A 96 -11.50 6.45 -0.08
C PRO A 96 -9.97 6.31 -0.14
N SER A 97 -9.27 7.30 -0.69
CA SER A 97 -7.79 7.36 -0.72
C SER A 97 -7.14 7.16 0.66
N ALA A 98 -7.82 7.57 1.73
CA ALA A 98 -7.38 7.33 3.11
C ALA A 98 -7.33 5.84 3.50
N ASP A 99 -8.22 5.01 2.96
CA ASP A 99 -8.22 3.56 3.22
C ASP A 99 -7.00 2.92 2.56
N ILE A 100 -6.70 3.31 1.32
CA ILE A 100 -5.51 2.85 0.59
C ILE A 100 -4.22 3.29 1.32
N ALA A 101 -4.16 4.54 1.80
CA ALA A 101 -3.03 5.03 2.58
C ALA A 101 -2.85 4.26 3.91
N THR A 102 -3.95 3.93 4.59
CA THR A 102 -3.93 3.15 5.83
C THR A 102 -3.47 1.70 5.57
N LEU A 103 -3.88 1.14 4.44
CA LEU A 103 -3.50 -0.21 4.02
C LEU A 103 -2.02 -0.31 3.64
N ILE A 104 -1.51 0.63 2.83
CA ILE A 104 -0.12 0.64 2.35
C ILE A 104 0.88 1.06 3.45
N GLY A 105 0.44 1.91 4.38
CA GLY A 105 1.22 2.33 5.54
C GLY A 105 1.09 1.33 6.70
N PRO A 106 0.31 1.64 7.74
CA PRO A 106 0.15 0.77 8.92
C PRO A 106 -0.23 -0.68 8.63
N GLY A 107 -1.09 -0.93 7.62
CA GLY A 107 -1.51 -2.29 7.25
C GLY A 107 -0.34 -3.17 6.81
N LEU A 108 0.46 -2.70 5.85
CA LEU A 108 1.66 -3.43 5.42
C LEU A 108 2.75 -3.49 6.49
N ASP A 109 2.85 -2.51 7.39
CA ASP A 109 3.80 -2.58 8.51
C ASP A 109 3.41 -3.65 9.54
N ALA A 110 2.11 -3.94 9.71
CA ALA A 110 1.65 -5.04 10.56
C ALA A 110 2.12 -6.43 10.05
N LEU A 111 2.49 -6.57 8.77
CA LEU A 111 3.07 -7.80 8.22
C LEU A 111 4.45 -8.14 8.80
N ASP A 112 5.16 -7.17 9.41
CA ASP A 112 6.45 -7.42 10.04
C ASP A 112 6.32 -8.46 11.17
N GLY A 113 5.15 -8.52 11.84
CA GLY A 113 4.85 -9.56 12.83
C GLY A 113 4.71 -10.96 12.22
N TYR A 114 4.01 -11.08 11.09
CA TYR A 114 3.77 -12.37 10.43
C TYR A 114 5.02 -12.90 9.70
N ILE A 115 5.59 -12.07 8.82
CA ILE A 115 6.71 -12.47 7.95
C ILE A 115 8.04 -12.43 8.69
N GLY A 116 8.23 -11.44 9.57
CA GLY A 116 9.50 -11.21 10.26
C GLY A 116 9.65 -11.97 11.58
N ARG A 117 8.55 -12.49 12.16
CA ARG A 117 8.61 -13.21 13.45
C ARG A 117 7.94 -14.57 13.37
N TYR A 118 6.63 -14.59 13.11
CA TYR A 118 5.83 -15.83 13.16
C TYR A 118 6.30 -16.91 12.18
N LEU A 119 6.48 -16.59 10.90
CA LEU A 119 6.87 -17.59 9.90
C LEU A 119 8.30 -18.15 10.13
N PRO A 120 9.34 -17.31 10.38
CA PRO A 120 10.66 -17.80 10.78
C PRO A 120 10.63 -18.69 12.01
N GLN A 121 9.85 -18.32 13.02
CA GLN A 121 9.68 -19.13 14.22
C GLN A 121 8.96 -20.44 13.95
N LEU A 122 7.96 -20.46 13.08
CA LEU A 122 7.27 -21.69 12.70
C LEU A 122 8.22 -22.66 12.01
N VAL A 123 9.08 -22.15 11.11
CA VAL A 123 10.16 -22.95 10.48
C VAL A 123 11.13 -23.46 11.54
N LEU A 124 11.59 -22.60 12.45
CA LEU A 124 12.46 -22.99 13.55
C LEU A 124 11.82 -24.09 14.41
N THR A 125 10.56 -23.96 14.79
CA THR A 125 9.82 -24.95 15.58
C THR A 125 9.65 -26.27 14.84
N ALA A 126 9.31 -26.23 13.55
CA ALA A 126 9.17 -27.42 12.72
C ALA A 126 10.48 -28.22 12.59
N VAL A 127 11.63 -27.56 12.72
CA VAL A 127 12.96 -28.21 12.70
C VAL A 127 13.43 -28.58 14.12
N ALA A 128 13.31 -27.66 15.07
CA ALA A 128 13.83 -27.78 16.43
C ALA A 128 13.13 -28.88 17.22
N THR A 129 11.79 -28.89 17.21
CA THR A 129 11.01 -29.86 17.99
C THR A 129 11.35 -31.31 17.65
N PRO A 130 11.31 -31.79 16.38
CA PRO A 130 11.63 -33.17 16.07
C PRO A 130 13.11 -33.51 16.32
N VAL A 131 14.04 -32.59 16.07
CA VAL A 131 15.48 -32.84 16.29
C VAL A 131 15.78 -32.97 17.78
N VAL A 132 15.26 -32.06 18.62
CA VAL A 132 15.46 -32.10 20.08
C VAL A 132 14.77 -33.31 20.70
N VAL A 133 13.52 -33.60 20.32
CA VAL A 133 12.81 -34.80 20.80
C VAL A 133 13.52 -36.08 20.34
N GLY A 134 14.01 -36.13 19.10
CA GLY A 134 14.82 -37.24 18.60
C GLY A 134 16.10 -37.42 19.40
N ALA A 135 16.82 -36.33 19.69
CA ALA A 135 18.01 -36.35 20.52
C ALA A 135 17.71 -36.86 21.95
N LEU A 136 16.60 -36.44 22.55
CA LEU A 136 16.15 -36.92 23.85
C LEU A 136 15.78 -38.41 23.83
N LEU A 137 15.07 -38.89 22.80
CA LEU A 137 14.71 -40.30 22.66
C LEU A 137 15.94 -41.19 22.48
N LEU A 138 16.93 -40.73 21.73
CA LEU A 138 18.19 -41.45 21.51
C LEU A 138 19.07 -41.46 22.76
N ALA A 139 19.07 -40.38 23.54
CA ALA A 139 19.89 -40.26 24.75
C ALA A 139 19.22 -40.95 25.96
N ASP A 140 17.93 -40.73 26.17
CA ASP A 140 17.16 -41.28 27.28
C ASP A 140 15.68 -41.46 26.90
N ALA A 141 15.33 -42.65 26.41
CA ALA A 141 14.00 -42.97 25.91
C ALA A 141 12.85 -42.65 26.89
N PRO A 142 12.94 -42.94 28.21
CA PRO A 142 11.87 -42.59 29.15
C PRO A 142 11.59 -41.08 29.21
N THR A 143 12.63 -40.24 29.23
CA THR A 143 12.45 -38.78 29.21
C THR A 143 11.93 -38.31 27.85
N GLY A 144 12.45 -38.86 26.75
CA GLY A 144 11.95 -38.55 25.41
C GLY A 144 10.45 -38.86 25.25
N ILE A 145 9.99 -40.00 25.75
CA ILE A 145 8.56 -40.38 25.76
C ILE A 145 7.75 -39.43 26.64
N ALA A 146 8.25 -39.08 27.83
CA ALA A 146 7.58 -38.12 28.70
C ALA A 146 7.36 -36.77 27.99
N VAL A 147 8.39 -36.25 27.29
CA VAL A 147 8.28 -35.03 26.49
C VAL A 147 7.30 -35.19 25.33
N VAL A 148 7.31 -36.31 24.60
CA VAL A 148 6.33 -36.56 23.53
C VAL A 148 4.89 -36.54 24.04
N LEU A 149 4.64 -37.01 25.26
CA LEU A 149 3.31 -37.03 25.87
C LEU A 149 2.87 -35.65 26.37
N THR A 150 3.77 -34.85 26.93
CA THR A 150 3.45 -33.53 27.51
C THR A 150 3.49 -32.41 26.46
N LEU A 151 4.29 -32.52 25.40
CA LEU A 151 4.48 -31.48 24.40
C LEU A 151 3.19 -31.07 23.65
N PRO A 152 2.26 -31.99 23.28
CA PRO A 152 0.96 -31.65 22.70
C PRO A 152 0.05 -30.80 23.60
N LEU A 153 0.31 -30.76 24.92
CA LEU A 153 -0.46 -29.95 25.87
C LEU A 153 -0.33 -28.44 25.54
N ILE A 154 0.83 -28.00 25.06
CA ILE A 154 1.07 -26.59 24.72
C ILE A 154 0.20 -26.15 23.52
N PRO A 155 0.23 -26.83 22.34
CA PRO A 155 -0.70 -26.53 21.24
C PRO A 155 -2.17 -26.64 21.64
N LEU A 156 -2.54 -27.59 22.50
CA LEU A 156 -3.92 -27.74 22.96
C LEU A 156 -4.42 -26.49 23.69
N PHE A 157 -3.65 -26.00 24.67
CA PHE A 157 -3.97 -24.74 25.36
C PHE A 157 -3.95 -23.54 24.39
N MET A 158 -3.03 -23.53 23.43
CA MET A 158 -2.95 -22.48 22.40
C MET A 158 -4.24 -22.41 21.56
N VAL A 159 -4.73 -23.56 21.06
CA VAL A 159 -5.96 -23.62 20.25
C VAL A 159 -7.18 -23.22 21.07
N LEU A 160 -7.30 -23.72 22.30
CA LEU A 160 -8.42 -23.40 23.21
C LEU A 160 -8.51 -21.90 23.47
N ILE A 161 -7.38 -21.25 23.74
CA ILE A 161 -7.31 -19.80 23.96
C ILE A 161 -7.49 -19.03 22.66
N GLY A 162 -6.94 -19.52 21.53
CA GLY A 162 -7.15 -18.95 20.20
C GLY A 162 -8.62 -18.82 19.84
N TRP A 163 -9.40 -19.88 20.05
CA TRP A 163 -10.86 -19.86 19.81
C TRP A 163 -11.60 -18.87 20.72
N ALA A 164 -11.18 -18.73 21.97
CA ALA A 164 -11.78 -17.77 22.89
C ALA A 164 -11.49 -16.29 22.50
N THR A 165 -10.51 -16.04 21.63
CA THR A 165 -9.92 -14.70 21.43
C THR A 165 -10.02 -14.16 20.00
N GLN A 166 -10.26 -15.02 19.01
CA GLN A 166 -10.46 -14.65 17.59
C GLN A 166 -11.57 -13.61 17.36
N ALA A 167 -12.66 -13.63 18.14
CA ALA A 167 -13.76 -12.67 18.01
C ALA A 167 -13.39 -11.25 18.50
N VAL A 168 -12.37 -11.13 19.36
CA VAL A 168 -11.93 -9.85 19.93
C VAL A 168 -10.95 -9.14 18.99
N GLN A 169 -10.04 -9.89 18.35
CA GLN A 169 -9.03 -9.32 17.44
C GLN A 169 -9.64 -8.71 16.16
N ARG A 170 -10.58 -9.40 15.50
CA ARG A 170 -11.24 -8.86 14.28
C ARG A 170 -11.98 -7.54 14.51
N ARG A 171 -12.50 -7.32 15.72
CA ARG A 171 -13.22 -6.09 16.10
C ARG A 171 -12.28 -4.92 16.40
N GLN A 172 -10.99 -5.17 16.69
CA GLN A 172 -9.99 -4.12 16.93
C GLN A 172 -9.57 -3.44 15.63
N TRP A 173 -9.36 -4.21 14.55
CA TRP A 173 -8.99 -3.66 13.24
C TRP A 173 -10.06 -2.71 12.69
N GLN A 174 -11.32 -3.11 12.76
CA GLN A 174 -12.46 -2.27 12.36
C GLN A 174 -12.60 -1.00 13.22
N ALA A 175 -12.16 -1.04 14.48
CA ALA A 175 -12.16 0.13 15.35
C ALA A 175 -11.08 1.14 14.95
N LEU A 176 -9.88 0.66 14.58
CA LEU A 176 -8.75 1.51 14.17
C LEU A 176 -9.03 2.24 12.86
N THR A 177 -9.62 1.57 11.88
CA THR A 177 -10.02 2.17 10.60
C THR A 177 -11.12 3.22 10.78
N THR A 178 -12.13 2.93 11.62
CA THR A 178 -13.17 3.91 11.98
C THR A 178 -12.57 5.13 12.68
N LEU A 179 -11.58 4.93 13.55
CA LEU A 179 -10.87 6.00 14.25
C LEU A 179 -10.07 6.90 13.30
N SER A 180 -9.25 6.30 12.43
CA SER A 180 -8.43 7.05 11.46
C SER A 180 -9.30 7.86 10.52
N ARG A 181 -10.38 7.27 10.00
CA ARG A 181 -11.33 7.98 9.13
C ARG A 181 -12.00 9.15 9.86
N GLY A 182 -12.50 8.91 11.08
CA GLY A 182 -13.11 9.96 11.90
C GLY A 182 -12.15 11.08 12.28
N PHE A 183 -10.88 10.77 12.56
CA PHE A 183 -9.88 11.79 12.86
C PHE A 183 -9.56 12.66 11.65
N LEU A 184 -9.35 12.06 10.47
CA LEU A 184 -9.09 12.80 9.23
C LEU A 184 -10.28 13.71 8.85
N GLU A 185 -11.51 13.23 9.01
CA GLU A 185 -12.71 14.05 8.79
C GLU A 185 -12.78 15.27 9.72
N VAL A 186 -12.38 15.11 10.99
CA VAL A 186 -12.35 16.22 11.95
C VAL A 186 -11.27 17.24 11.58
N VAL A 187 -10.07 16.78 11.25
CA VAL A 187 -8.95 17.66 10.89
C VAL A 187 -9.28 18.45 9.61
N GLN A 188 -9.82 17.79 8.59
CA GLN A 188 -10.23 18.44 7.34
C GLN A 188 -11.42 19.39 7.55
N GLY A 189 -12.35 19.08 8.45
CA GLY A 189 -13.52 19.91 8.76
C GLY A 189 -13.32 20.96 9.86
N LEU A 190 -12.12 21.08 10.44
CA LEU A 190 -11.89 21.88 11.65
C LEU A 190 -12.16 23.37 11.43
N SER A 191 -11.76 23.91 10.28
CA SER A 191 -12.04 25.30 9.89
C SER A 191 -13.54 25.58 9.88
N THR A 192 -14.32 24.67 9.31
CA THR A 192 -15.79 24.75 9.28
C THR A 192 -16.38 24.64 10.69
N LEU A 193 -15.88 23.71 11.52
CA LEU A 193 -16.31 23.56 12.90
C LEU A 193 -16.02 24.80 13.76
N MET A 194 -14.90 25.49 13.53
CA MET A 194 -14.57 26.75 14.20
C MET A 194 -15.50 27.88 13.77
N ILE A 195 -15.82 27.98 12.47
CA ILE A 195 -16.78 28.98 11.95
C ILE A 195 -18.16 28.82 12.62
N PHE A 196 -18.60 27.58 12.85
CA PHE A 196 -19.89 27.30 13.50
C PHE A 196 -19.81 27.15 15.03
N GLY A 197 -18.65 27.43 15.66
CA GLY A 197 -18.48 27.37 17.12
C GLY A 197 -18.67 25.99 17.76
N ARG A 198 -18.46 24.91 16.99
CA ARG A 198 -18.73 23.52 17.41
C ARG A 198 -17.48 22.71 17.80
N GLN A 199 -16.31 23.34 17.85
CA GLN A 199 -15.03 22.69 18.13
C GLN A 199 -15.01 21.87 19.43
N HIS A 200 -15.60 22.39 20.51
CA HIS A 200 -15.61 21.70 21.82
C HIS A 200 -16.44 20.41 21.83
N ARG A 201 -17.53 20.35 21.05
CA ARG A 201 -18.32 19.12 20.87
C ARG A 201 -17.51 18.02 20.20
N GLN A 202 -16.58 18.39 19.32
CA GLN A 202 -15.76 17.43 18.62
C GLN A 202 -14.59 16.92 19.47
N VAL A 203 -14.03 17.75 20.36
CA VAL A 203 -13.07 17.30 21.39
C VAL A 203 -13.68 16.20 22.25
N ALA A 204 -14.89 16.41 22.79
CA ALA A 204 -15.56 15.40 23.61
C ALA A 204 -15.83 14.09 22.86
N ARG A 205 -16.08 14.17 21.54
CA ARG A 205 -16.23 12.98 20.69
C ARG A 205 -14.90 12.25 20.50
N ILE A 206 -13.81 12.96 20.26
CA ILE A 206 -12.46 12.37 20.16
C ILE A 206 -12.09 11.68 21.48
N ASP A 207 -12.35 12.31 22.63
CA ASP A 207 -12.09 11.72 23.94
C ASP A 207 -12.86 10.42 24.13
N ALA A 208 -14.16 10.41 23.79
CA ALA A 208 -15.00 9.21 23.89
C ALA A 208 -14.49 8.06 23.01
N VAL A 209 -14.10 8.36 21.77
CA VAL A 209 -13.58 7.35 20.83
C VAL A 209 -12.20 6.85 21.28
N THR A 210 -11.34 7.74 21.77
CA THR A 210 -10.01 7.39 22.30
C THR A 210 -10.11 6.52 23.55
N GLU A 211 -11.04 6.83 24.47
CA GLU A 211 -11.29 6.00 25.65
C GLU A 211 -11.87 4.63 25.28
N GLN A 212 -12.75 4.58 24.28
CA GLN A 212 -13.27 3.31 23.76
C GLN A 212 -12.16 2.45 23.15
N TYR A 213 -11.23 3.07 22.41
CA TYR A 213 -10.04 2.41 21.89
C TYR A 213 -9.15 1.90 23.03
N ARG A 214 -8.83 2.74 24.02
CA ARG A 214 -8.04 2.36 25.20
C ARG A 214 -8.65 1.15 25.92
N ARG A 215 -9.96 1.14 26.19
CA ARG A 215 -10.65 0.01 26.84
C ARG A 215 -10.57 -1.27 26.02
N ARG A 216 -10.71 -1.20 24.70
CA ARG A 216 -10.59 -2.35 23.79
C ARG A 216 -9.17 -2.89 23.78
N THR A 217 -8.17 -2.03 23.64
CA THR A 217 -6.74 -2.41 23.70
C THR A 217 -6.40 -3.08 25.02
N MET A 218 -6.84 -2.51 26.16
CA MET A 218 -6.60 -3.12 27.47
C MET A 218 -7.24 -4.50 27.61
N ARG A 219 -8.42 -4.75 27.03
CA ARG A 219 -9.06 -6.07 27.04
C ARG A 219 -8.24 -7.09 26.24
N VAL A 220 -7.70 -6.69 25.09
CA VAL A 220 -6.83 -7.54 24.25
C VAL A 220 -5.53 -7.85 24.98
N LEU A 221 -4.88 -6.85 25.59
CA LEU A 221 -3.65 -7.06 26.37
C LEU A 221 -3.88 -8.01 27.55
N ARG A 222 -4.99 -7.88 28.30
CA ARG A 222 -5.31 -8.81 29.41
C ARG A 222 -5.42 -10.26 28.93
N VAL A 223 -6.06 -10.45 27.79
CA VAL A 223 -6.23 -11.76 27.16
C VAL A 223 -4.90 -12.32 26.66
N SER A 224 -4.08 -11.51 25.97
CA SER A 224 -2.76 -11.92 25.50
C SER A 224 -1.83 -12.28 26.66
N PHE A 225 -1.84 -11.52 27.75
CA PHE A 225 -1.03 -11.85 28.93
C PHE A 225 -1.52 -13.11 29.65
N LEU A 226 -2.84 -13.30 29.78
CA LEU A 226 -3.38 -14.54 30.36
C LEU A 226 -3.02 -15.76 29.51
N SER A 227 -3.02 -15.61 28.18
CA SER A 227 -2.56 -16.63 27.24
C SER A 227 -1.08 -16.98 27.45
N SER A 228 -0.20 -15.97 27.45
CA SER A 228 1.23 -16.16 27.71
C SER A 228 1.50 -16.79 29.08
N PHE A 229 0.77 -16.39 30.11
CA PHE A 229 0.88 -16.96 31.45
C PHE A 229 0.48 -18.45 31.48
N ALA A 230 -0.64 -18.82 30.85
CA ALA A 230 -1.06 -20.22 30.77
C ALA A 230 -0.04 -21.09 30.03
N LEU A 231 0.55 -20.58 28.94
CA LEU A 231 1.62 -21.28 28.20
C LEU A 231 2.89 -21.44 29.05
N GLU A 232 3.27 -20.42 29.82
CA GLU A 232 4.42 -20.49 30.74
C GLU A 232 4.19 -21.52 31.86
N LEU A 233 2.98 -21.56 32.43
CA LEU A 233 2.61 -22.56 33.43
C LEU A 233 2.64 -23.99 32.87
N ALA A 234 2.07 -24.23 31.69
CA ALA A 234 2.08 -25.55 31.07
C ALA A 234 3.50 -26.04 30.78
N ALA A 235 4.37 -25.16 30.25
CA ALA A 235 5.77 -25.47 29.96
C ALA A 235 6.56 -25.73 31.24
N SER A 236 6.45 -24.86 32.25
CA SER A 236 7.16 -25.02 33.52
C SER A 236 6.75 -26.28 34.29
N LEU A 237 5.45 -26.62 34.31
CA LEU A 237 4.98 -27.87 34.91
C LEU A 237 5.52 -29.10 34.15
N SER A 238 5.53 -29.04 32.81
CA SER A 238 6.07 -30.13 31.99
C SER A 238 7.56 -30.35 32.22
N VAL A 239 8.34 -29.27 32.28
CA VAL A 239 9.78 -29.32 32.62
C VAL A 239 9.98 -29.82 34.05
N ALA A 240 9.16 -29.39 35.01
CA ALA A 240 9.28 -29.82 36.41
C ALA A 240 9.04 -31.33 36.58
N ILE A 241 8.02 -31.88 35.94
CA ILE A 241 7.73 -33.34 35.97
C ILE A 241 8.94 -34.13 35.43
N VAL A 242 9.50 -33.69 34.30
CA VAL A 242 10.68 -34.33 33.72
C VAL A 242 11.90 -34.18 34.62
N ALA A 243 12.15 -32.99 35.17
CA ALA A 243 13.29 -32.73 36.05
C ALA A 243 13.26 -33.57 37.33
N VAL A 244 12.08 -33.72 37.96
CA VAL A 244 11.91 -34.59 39.14
C VAL A 244 12.17 -36.05 38.78
N SER A 245 11.64 -36.53 37.64
CA SER A 245 11.88 -37.89 37.16
C SER A 245 13.37 -38.16 36.91
N VAL A 246 14.07 -37.24 36.23
CA VAL A 246 15.53 -37.33 36.00
C VAL A 246 16.29 -37.31 37.32
N GLY A 247 15.91 -36.43 38.27
CA GLY A 247 16.54 -36.32 39.58
C GLY A 247 16.44 -37.60 40.41
N VAL A 248 15.25 -38.22 40.48
CA VAL A 248 15.04 -39.50 41.17
C VAL A 248 15.90 -40.60 40.54
N ARG A 249 15.88 -40.70 39.20
CA ARG A 249 16.67 -41.70 38.48
C ARG A 249 18.18 -41.52 38.65
N LEU A 250 18.64 -40.28 38.84
CA LEU A 250 20.04 -39.97 39.13
C LEU A 250 20.42 -40.42 40.56
N ILE A 251 19.55 -40.19 41.55
CA ILE A 251 19.75 -40.63 42.93
C ILE A 251 19.76 -42.16 43.03
N ASP A 252 18.87 -42.83 42.30
CA ASP A 252 18.79 -44.29 42.24
C ASP A 252 19.95 -44.93 41.45
N GLY A 253 20.84 -44.12 40.85
CA GLY A 253 21.99 -44.59 40.06
C GLY A 253 21.61 -45.20 38.71
N VAL A 254 20.37 -44.99 38.23
CA VAL A 254 19.87 -45.54 36.96
C VAL A 254 20.45 -44.79 35.75
N ILE A 255 20.82 -43.52 35.93
CA ILE A 255 21.43 -42.69 34.88
C ILE A 255 22.73 -42.06 35.35
N ALA A 256 23.70 -41.91 34.45
CA ALA A 256 24.95 -41.21 34.73
C ALA A 256 24.74 -39.68 34.84
N LEU A 257 25.54 -39.00 35.66
CA LEU A 257 25.44 -37.55 35.87
C LEU A 257 25.51 -36.73 34.56
N ALA A 258 26.45 -37.05 33.68
CA ALA A 258 26.59 -36.37 32.39
C ALA A 258 25.33 -36.52 31.52
N LEU A 259 24.74 -37.71 31.47
CA LEU A 259 23.51 -37.97 30.72
C LEU A 259 22.31 -37.26 31.35
N GLY A 260 22.19 -37.33 32.68
CA GLY A 260 21.13 -36.65 33.43
C GLY A 260 21.17 -35.13 33.25
N LEU A 261 22.36 -34.51 33.34
CA LEU A 261 22.55 -33.09 33.08
C LEU A 261 22.26 -32.70 31.63
N PHE A 262 22.71 -33.52 30.66
CA PHE A 262 22.42 -33.28 29.24
C PHE A 262 20.92 -33.22 28.98
N VAL A 263 20.19 -34.23 29.44
CA VAL A 263 18.74 -34.31 29.30
C VAL A 263 18.06 -33.15 30.05
N LEU A 264 18.47 -32.86 31.29
CA LEU A 264 17.89 -31.78 32.11
C LEU A 264 17.98 -30.41 31.42
N VAL A 265 19.13 -30.10 30.80
CA VAL A 265 19.35 -28.82 30.11
C VAL A 265 18.67 -28.79 28.74
N LEU A 266 18.56 -29.93 28.05
CA LEU A 266 17.95 -30.03 26.72
C LEU A 266 16.41 -30.00 26.75
N VAL A 267 15.78 -30.50 27.82
CA VAL A 267 14.31 -30.58 27.94
C VAL A 267 13.60 -29.22 27.77
N PRO A 268 14.01 -28.11 28.44
CA PRO A 268 13.39 -26.79 28.21
C PRO A 268 13.45 -26.31 26.76
N GLU A 269 14.51 -26.66 26.01
CA GLU A 269 14.69 -26.29 24.61
C GLU A 269 13.70 -27.05 23.69
N ALA A 270 13.09 -28.15 24.13
CA ALA A 270 12.03 -28.84 23.38
C ALA A 270 10.69 -28.06 23.39
N TYR A 271 10.40 -27.36 24.49
CA TYR A 271 9.14 -26.63 24.68
C TYR A 271 9.22 -25.16 24.23
N LEU A 272 10.41 -24.55 24.28
CA LEU A 272 10.63 -23.14 23.96
C LEU A 272 10.11 -22.73 22.57
N PRO A 273 10.39 -23.47 21.47
CA PRO A 273 9.95 -23.07 20.14
C PRO A 273 8.42 -23.08 19.99
N LEU A 274 7.72 -24.06 20.56
CA LEU A 274 6.25 -24.12 20.53
C LEU A 274 5.62 -22.95 21.28
N ARG A 275 6.17 -22.60 22.45
CA ARG A 275 5.71 -21.45 23.24
C ARG A 275 5.87 -20.13 22.46
N GLN A 276 7.00 -19.97 21.78
CA GLN A 276 7.29 -18.78 20.96
C GLN A 276 6.34 -18.68 19.75
N VAL A 277 6.01 -19.79 19.08
CA VAL A 277 5.01 -19.79 17.98
C VAL A 277 3.66 -19.29 18.47
N GLY A 278 3.21 -19.75 19.65
CA GLY A 278 1.93 -19.32 20.21
C GLY A 278 1.87 -17.83 20.52
N ALA A 279 2.93 -17.29 21.16
CA ALA A 279 3.03 -15.87 21.43
C ALA A 279 3.03 -15.02 20.15
N GLN A 280 3.75 -15.48 19.11
CA GLN A 280 3.87 -14.75 17.84
C GLN A 280 2.64 -14.87 16.95
N TYR A 281 1.87 -15.96 17.01
CA TYR A 281 0.62 -16.12 16.25
C TYR A 281 -0.37 -14.99 16.57
N HIS A 282 -0.54 -14.69 17.86
CA HIS A 282 -1.43 -13.60 18.29
C HIS A 282 -0.95 -12.23 17.83
N ALA A 283 0.37 -11.99 17.82
CA ALA A 283 0.96 -10.76 17.31
C ALA A 283 0.88 -10.64 15.78
N ALA A 284 0.83 -11.76 15.07
CA ALA A 284 0.81 -11.80 13.61
C ALA A 284 -0.61 -11.73 12.98
N ALA A 285 -1.66 -11.97 13.77
CA ALA A 285 -3.05 -11.99 13.30
C ALA A 285 -3.50 -10.65 12.69
N GLU A 286 -3.02 -9.51 13.20
CA GLU A 286 -3.29 -8.18 12.64
C GLU A 286 -2.70 -8.02 11.23
N GLY A 287 -1.48 -8.50 11.02
CA GLY A 287 -0.82 -8.48 9.70
C GLY A 287 -1.52 -9.36 8.67
N LEU A 288 -2.03 -10.53 9.08
CA LEU A 288 -2.73 -11.43 8.16
C LEU A 288 -4.02 -10.82 7.61
N ALA A 289 -4.81 -10.16 8.47
CA ALA A 289 -6.02 -9.45 8.05
C ALA A 289 -5.71 -8.30 7.05
N ALA A 290 -4.63 -7.55 7.28
CA ALA A 290 -4.18 -6.54 6.32
C ALA A 290 -3.67 -7.15 5.01
N ALA A 291 -3.03 -8.32 5.05
CA ALA A 291 -2.60 -9.05 3.86
C ALA A 291 -3.79 -9.49 2.99
N GLU A 292 -4.85 -10.03 3.61
CA GLU A 292 -6.10 -10.41 2.93
C GLU A 292 -6.69 -9.19 2.21
N GLU A 293 -6.81 -8.05 2.90
CA GLU A 293 -7.36 -6.82 2.32
C GLU A 293 -6.50 -6.27 1.15
N VAL A 294 -5.17 -6.44 1.21
CA VAL A 294 -4.25 -6.14 0.11
C VAL A 294 -4.46 -7.09 -1.07
N LEU A 295 -4.56 -8.39 -0.82
CA LEU A 295 -4.76 -9.40 -1.87
C LEU A 295 -6.10 -9.22 -2.56
N ASP A 296 -7.19 -8.98 -1.82
CA ASP A 296 -8.51 -8.65 -2.38
C ASP A 296 -8.43 -7.42 -3.31
N LEU A 297 -7.66 -6.40 -2.91
CA LEU A 297 -7.44 -5.22 -3.74
C LEU A 297 -6.65 -5.55 -4.99
N LEU A 298 -5.65 -6.42 -4.93
CA LEU A 298 -4.86 -6.83 -6.09
C LEU A 298 -5.68 -7.73 -7.03
N ASP A 299 -6.50 -8.63 -6.50
CA ASP A 299 -7.31 -9.58 -7.27
C ASP A 299 -8.48 -8.89 -7.97
N ALA A 300 -9.08 -7.88 -7.33
CA ALA A 300 -10.10 -7.06 -7.95
C ALA A 300 -9.52 -6.07 -8.99
N ALA A 301 -8.19 -5.98 -9.15
CA ALA A 301 -7.62 -5.10 -10.17
C ALA A 301 -7.89 -5.77 -11.52
N PRO A 302 -8.49 -5.07 -12.50
CA PRO A 302 -8.63 -5.66 -13.82
C PRO A 302 -7.24 -6.07 -14.27
N THR A 303 -7.04 -7.37 -14.47
CA THR A 303 -5.88 -7.84 -15.20
C THR A 303 -5.95 -7.10 -16.51
N ALA A 304 -4.97 -6.24 -16.77
CA ALA A 304 -4.72 -5.70 -18.09
C ALA A 304 -4.30 -6.88 -18.98
N ALA A 305 -5.23 -7.82 -19.22
CA ALA A 305 -5.21 -8.61 -20.42
C ALA A 305 -5.49 -7.58 -21.51
N PRO A 306 -4.53 -7.24 -22.38
CA PRO A 306 -4.91 -6.67 -23.66
C PRO A 306 -5.96 -7.64 -24.21
N SER A 307 -7.19 -7.18 -24.42
CA SER A 307 -8.13 -8.00 -25.20
C SER A 307 -7.37 -8.39 -26.46
N PRO A 308 -7.29 -9.68 -26.81
CA PRO A 308 -6.60 -10.12 -28.00
C PRO A 308 -7.49 -9.72 -29.16
N VAL A 309 -7.47 -8.44 -29.52
CA VAL A 309 -8.18 -7.97 -30.68
C VAL A 309 -7.24 -8.13 -31.86
N SER A 310 -7.75 -8.91 -32.81
CA SER A 310 -7.08 -9.38 -34.00
C SER A 310 -6.28 -8.26 -34.67
N SER A 311 -5.14 -8.62 -35.24
CA SER A 311 -4.34 -7.78 -36.14
C SER A 311 -5.15 -7.13 -37.28
N VAL A 312 -6.40 -7.55 -37.49
CA VAL A 312 -7.35 -7.03 -38.48
C VAL A 312 -7.96 -5.68 -38.06
N GLU A 313 -8.23 -5.43 -36.78
CA GLU A 313 -8.79 -4.12 -36.33
C GLU A 313 -7.72 -3.01 -36.29
N ARG A 314 -6.47 -3.35 -35.95
CA ARG A 314 -5.34 -2.40 -36.04
C ARG A 314 -5.05 -1.99 -37.50
N ALA A 315 -5.33 -2.85 -38.46
CA ALA A 315 -5.19 -2.55 -39.89
C ALA A 315 -6.36 -1.69 -40.42
N ALA A 316 -7.58 -1.91 -39.95
CA ALA A 316 -8.75 -1.09 -40.33
C ALA A 316 -8.69 0.34 -39.75
N LEU A 317 -8.00 0.55 -38.63
CA LEU A 317 -7.81 1.88 -38.02
C LEU A 317 -6.75 2.75 -38.72
N ALA A 318 -5.90 2.15 -39.57
CA ALA A 318 -4.80 2.82 -40.25
C ALA A 318 -5.16 3.36 -41.65
N ASP A 319 -6.34 3.04 -42.20
CA ASP A 319 -6.62 3.17 -43.64
C ASP A 319 -7.66 4.23 -44.03
N GLU A 320 -7.86 5.28 -43.22
CA GLU A 320 -8.67 6.44 -43.60
C GLU A 320 -7.82 7.72 -43.66
N THR A 321 -6.88 7.76 -44.61
CA THR A 321 -6.27 9.02 -45.04
C THR A 321 -7.27 9.77 -45.92
N ILE A 322 -8.16 10.55 -45.32
CA ILE A 322 -9.13 11.39 -46.04
C ILE A 322 -8.48 12.73 -46.41
N GLY A 323 -8.04 12.86 -47.67
CA GLY A 323 -7.87 14.13 -48.40
C GLY A 323 -6.70 15.05 -48.02
N ASP A 324 -6.34 15.96 -48.94
CA ASP A 324 -5.27 16.97 -48.84
C ASP A 324 -5.44 18.02 -47.71
N ALA A 325 -6.47 17.91 -46.88
CA ALA A 325 -6.73 18.82 -45.76
C ALA A 325 -6.09 18.30 -44.47
N PRO A 326 -5.50 19.16 -43.62
CA PRO A 326 -4.97 18.72 -42.33
C PRO A 326 -6.07 18.07 -41.48
N PRO A 327 -5.82 16.90 -40.87
CA PRO A 327 -6.83 16.19 -40.11
C PRO A 327 -7.29 17.01 -38.89
N PRO A 328 -8.57 16.90 -38.48
CA PRO A 328 -9.07 17.61 -37.31
C PRO A 328 -8.30 17.20 -36.05
N ALA A 329 -8.10 18.15 -35.14
CA ALA A 329 -7.46 17.91 -33.86
C ALA A 329 -8.30 16.98 -32.98
N LEU A 330 -9.64 17.06 -33.07
CA LEU A 330 -10.56 16.14 -32.42
C LEU A 330 -11.68 15.75 -33.38
N ARG A 331 -11.96 14.46 -33.50
CA ARG A 331 -13.13 13.91 -34.18
C ARG A 331 -13.83 12.90 -33.27
N LEU A 332 -15.12 13.10 -33.08
CA LEU A 332 -16.03 12.23 -32.35
C LEU A 332 -17.04 11.64 -33.33
N THR A 333 -17.31 10.34 -33.20
CA THR A 333 -18.28 9.63 -34.03
C THR A 333 -19.17 8.77 -33.14
N GLU A 334 -20.44 9.14 -33.07
CA GLU A 334 -21.48 8.47 -32.29
C GLU A 334 -21.04 8.18 -30.85
N LEU A 335 -20.39 9.16 -30.21
CA LEU A 335 -19.81 8.97 -28.90
C LEU A 335 -20.91 8.80 -27.84
N VAL A 336 -20.90 7.65 -27.17
CA VAL A 336 -21.76 7.38 -26.01
C VAL A 336 -20.88 7.21 -24.77
N VAL A 337 -21.13 8.01 -23.75
CA VAL A 337 -20.45 7.91 -22.45
C VAL A 337 -21.47 7.49 -21.41
N ARG A 338 -21.18 6.41 -20.68
CA ARG A 338 -22.03 5.93 -19.60
C ARG A 338 -21.43 6.20 -18.22
N ARG A 339 -22.28 6.57 -17.27
CA ARG A 339 -21.92 6.72 -15.86
C ARG A 339 -22.90 5.92 -15.01
N ALA A 340 -22.39 4.97 -14.23
CA ALA A 340 -23.21 4.02 -13.46
C ALA A 340 -24.29 3.32 -14.31
N GLY A 341 -23.89 2.86 -15.52
CA GLY A 341 -24.77 2.18 -16.47
C GLY A 341 -25.71 3.08 -17.29
N ARG A 342 -25.89 4.35 -16.91
CA ARG A 342 -26.76 5.30 -17.61
C ARG A 342 -25.99 6.11 -18.66
N PRO A 343 -26.51 6.28 -19.89
CA PRO A 343 -25.89 7.18 -20.87
C PRO A 343 -26.01 8.62 -20.36
N VAL A 344 -24.89 9.34 -20.34
CA VAL A 344 -24.80 10.76 -19.99
C VAL A 344 -24.40 11.62 -21.17
N VAL A 345 -23.72 11.03 -22.16
CA VAL A 345 -23.54 11.58 -23.51
C VAL A 345 -24.03 10.49 -24.46
N ASP A 346 -24.82 10.84 -25.45
CA ASP A 346 -25.50 9.88 -26.33
C ASP A 346 -25.42 10.36 -27.78
N GLY A 347 -24.73 9.60 -28.64
CA GLY A 347 -24.61 9.89 -30.08
C GLY A 347 -23.85 11.18 -30.43
N LEU A 348 -22.89 11.63 -29.61
CA LEU A 348 -22.19 12.89 -29.91
C LEU A 348 -21.21 12.71 -31.08
N SER A 349 -21.49 13.41 -32.19
CA SER A 349 -20.67 13.43 -33.40
C SER A 349 -20.21 14.87 -33.71
N GLY A 350 -18.94 15.04 -34.08
CA GLY A 350 -18.38 16.35 -34.39
C GLY A 350 -16.89 16.30 -34.74
N ALA A 351 -16.40 17.31 -35.46
CA ALA A 351 -14.99 17.42 -35.81
C ALA A 351 -14.51 18.87 -35.69
N TRP A 352 -13.41 19.08 -34.97
CA TRP A 352 -12.86 20.39 -34.67
C TRP A 352 -11.39 20.46 -35.09
N ALA A 353 -11.02 21.54 -35.77
CA ALA A 353 -9.64 21.79 -36.18
C ALA A 353 -8.78 22.23 -34.98
N GLY A 354 -7.47 22.01 -35.08
CA GLY A 354 -6.50 22.68 -34.20
C GLY A 354 -6.49 24.18 -34.49
N GLY A 355 -6.02 25.01 -33.55
CA GLY A 355 -6.08 26.47 -33.72
C GLY A 355 -7.28 27.13 -33.05
N LEU A 356 -8.26 26.35 -32.59
CA LEU A 356 -9.55 26.85 -32.13
C LEU A 356 -9.66 26.82 -30.60
N LEU A 357 -10.35 27.82 -30.06
CA LEU A 357 -10.90 27.81 -28.72
C LEU A 357 -12.36 27.36 -28.77
N LEU A 358 -12.65 26.15 -28.30
CA LEU A 358 -13.99 25.56 -28.26
C LEU A 358 -14.60 25.69 -26.87
N ALA A 359 -15.73 26.38 -26.74
CA ALA A 359 -16.50 26.42 -25.50
C ALA A 359 -17.52 25.28 -25.46
N VAL A 360 -17.47 24.46 -24.41
CA VAL A 360 -18.47 23.41 -24.14
C VAL A 360 -19.42 23.90 -23.05
N THR A 361 -20.69 23.99 -23.41
CA THR A 361 -21.78 24.55 -22.60
C THR A 361 -22.88 23.52 -22.40
N GLY A 362 -23.84 23.81 -21.53
CA GLY A 362 -24.98 22.96 -21.22
C GLY A 362 -25.34 23.02 -19.74
N GLU A 363 -26.47 22.43 -19.35
CA GLU A 363 -26.94 22.45 -17.96
C GLU A 363 -26.00 21.69 -16.99
N SER A 364 -26.15 21.93 -15.68
CA SER A 364 -25.41 21.15 -14.69
C SER A 364 -25.90 19.70 -14.69
N GLY A 365 -24.97 18.74 -14.71
CA GLY A 365 -25.30 17.31 -14.76
C GLY A 365 -25.53 16.73 -16.16
N VAL A 366 -25.49 17.55 -17.23
CA VAL A 366 -25.74 17.11 -18.62
C VAL A 366 -24.65 16.18 -19.20
N GLY A 367 -23.50 16.03 -18.52
CA GLY A 367 -22.43 15.11 -18.96
C GLY A 367 -21.08 15.76 -19.28
N LYS A 368 -20.93 17.09 -19.19
CA LYS A 368 -19.68 17.83 -19.48
C LYS A 368 -18.40 17.21 -18.89
N SER A 369 -18.37 16.98 -17.58
CA SER A 369 -17.21 16.35 -16.92
C SER A 369 -17.03 14.87 -17.30
N SER A 370 -18.09 14.20 -17.74
CA SER A 370 -18.02 12.81 -18.24
C SER A 370 -17.44 12.75 -19.65
N LEU A 371 -17.79 13.71 -20.52
CA LEU A 371 -17.16 13.92 -21.82
C LEU A 371 -15.65 14.17 -21.66
N LEU A 372 -15.27 15.11 -20.79
CA LEU A 372 -13.86 15.41 -20.54
C LEU A 372 -13.09 14.20 -19.98
N ALA A 373 -13.72 13.42 -19.10
CA ALA A 373 -13.13 12.19 -18.60
C ALA A 373 -12.96 11.13 -19.70
N ALA A 374 -13.92 10.98 -20.63
CA ALA A 374 -13.79 10.09 -21.77
C ALA A 374 -12.69 10.52 -22.74
N LEU A 375 -12.62 11.82 -23.08
CA LEU A 375 -11.57 12.39 -23.94
C LEU A 375 -10.16 12.23 -23.34
N ARG A 376 -10.04 12.20 -22.01
CA ARG A 376 -8.78 11.93 -21.30
C ARG A 376 -8.45 10.44 -21.19
N GLY A 377 -9.35 9.55 -21.62
CA GLY A 377 -9.21 8.10 -21.45
C GLY A 377 -9.54 7.59 -20.04
N ALA A 378 -10.12 8.43 -19.18
CA ALA A 378 -10.44 8.11 -17.80
C ALA A 378 -11.85 7.52 -17.61
N LEU A 379 -12.69 7.51 -18.65
CA LEU A 379 -13.95 6.77 -18.69
C LEU A 379 -14.04 6.01 -20.03
N PRO A 380 -14.51 4.76 -20.03
CA PRO A 380 -14.81 4.07 -21.27
C PRO A 380 -15.95 4.79 -22.01
N ALA A 381 -15.86 4.80 -23.34
CA ALA A 381 -16.88 5.34 -24.22
C ALA A 381 -17.11 4.36 -25.38
N GLU A 382 -18.35 4.29 -25.84
CA GLU A 382 -18.73 3.62 -27.09
C GLU A 382 -18.65 4.65 -28.24
N GLY A 383 -18.49 4.19 -29.48
CA GLY A 383 -18.19 5.06 -30.62
C GLY A 383 -16.69 5.25 -30.85
N ARG A 384 -16.30 6.28 -31.62
CA ARG A 384 -14.90 6.52 -32.00
C ARG A 384 -14.42 7.90 -31.55
N ILE A 385 -13.27 7.94 -30.89
CA ILE A 385 -12.51 9.17 -30.57
C ILE A 385 -11.23 9.14 -31.41
N ALA A 386 -11.05 10.15 -32.26
CA ALA A 386 -9.82 10.35 -33.01
C ALA A 386 -9.20 11.72 -32.67
N ILE A 387 -7.90 11.71 -32.37
CA ILE A 387 -7.13 12.91 -32.03
C ILE A 387 -6.03 13.10 -33.09
N ALA A 388 -5.99 14.27 -33.74
CA ALA A 388 -5.08 14.58 -34.85
C ALA A 388 -5.09 13.49 -35.94
N GLY A 389 -6.28 13.03 -36.34
CA GLY A 389 -6.48 11.98 -37.34
C GLY A 389 -6.20 10.55 -36.86
N ARG A 390 -5.71 10.34 -35.63
CA ARG A 390 -5.45 9.00 -35.08
C ARG A 390 -6.59 8.57 -34.18
N SER A 391 -7.29 7.51 -34.57
CA SER A 391 -8.20 6.82 -33.67
C SER A 391 -7.39 6.19 -32.54
N ALA A 392 -7.72 6.54 -31.31
CA ALA A 392 -6.96 6.12 -30.13
C ALA A 392 -7.88 5.42 -29.13
N HIS A 393 -7.41 4.31 -28.59
CA HIS A 393 -8.08 3.67 -27.46
C HIS A 393 -7.91 4.51 -26.19
N ALA A 394 -8.77 4.30 -25.19
CA ALA A 394 -8.76 5.07 -23.94
C ALA A 394 -7.35 5.17 -23.30
N ALA A 395 -6.57 4.09 -23.30
CA ALA A 395 -5.22 4.07 -22.75
C ALA A 395 -4.22 4.99 -23.48
N GLU A 396 -4.44 5.29 -24.76
CA GLU A 396 -3.55 6.07 -25.63
C GLU A 396 -3.94 7.56 -25.67
N LEU A 397 -5.17 7.90 -25.30
CA LEU A 397 -5.68 9.28 -25.30
C LEU A 397 -4.88 10.18 -24.34
N ALA A 398 -4.52 9.68 -23.16
CA ALA A 398 -3.83 10.45 -22.14
C ALA A 398 -2.48 11.04 -22.63
N ALA A 399 -1.80 10.37 -23.56
CA ALA A 399 -0.54 10.86 -24.13
C ALA A 399 -0.72 12.09 -25.03
N HIS A 400 -1.92 12.27 -25.60
CA HIS A 400 -2.25 13.30 -26.58
C HIS A 400 -3.04 14.47 -25.99
N VAL A 401 -3.27 14.47 -24.68
CA VAL A 401 -4.11 15.43 -23.99
C VAL A 401 -3.34 16.13 -22.87
N ALA A 402 -3.48 17.45 -22.80
CA ALA A 402 -3.17 18.25 -21.62
C ALA A 402 -4.47 18.64 -20.90
N TRP A 403 -4.46 18.69 -19.56
CA TRP A 403 -5.68 18.85 -18.76
C TRP A 403 -5.49 19.73 -17.53
N ALA A 404 -6.46 20.61 -17.27
CA ALA A 404 -6.67 21.21 -15.95
C ALA A 404 -8.15 21.05 -15.54
N GLY A 405 -8.38 20.45 -14.37
CA GLY A 405 -9.73 20.25 -13.85
C GLY A 405 -10.26 21.44 -13.04
N GLN A 406 -11.53 21.33 -12.64
CA GLN A 406 -12.20 22.33 -11.80
C GLN A 406 -11.56 22.47 -10.41
N ARG A 407 -10.98 21.39 -9.88
CA ARG A 407 -10.15 21.44 -8.66
C ARG A 407 -8.67 21.34 -9.04
N PRO A 408 -7.84 22.32 -8.67
CA PRO A 408 -6.42 22.31 -8.97
C PRO A 408 -5.72 21.29 -8.07
N ASP A 409 -5.52 20.08 -8.58
CA ASP A 409 -4.81 18.99 -7.90
C ASP A 409 -3.29 19.22 -7.99
N LEU A 410 -2.75 20.08 -7.12
CA LEU A 410 -1.34 20.48 -7.12
C LEU A 410 -0.52 19.66 -6.12
N THR A 411 0.65 19.20 -6.57
CA THR A 411 1.63 18.48 -5.75
C THR A 411 2.45 19.46 -4.92
N ALA A 412 2.99 19.00 -3.78
CA ALA A 412 3.97 19.78 -3.02
C ALA A 412 5.31 19.86 -3.77
N GLY A 413 6.02 20.98 -3.63
CA GLY A 413 7.34 21.19 -4.22
C GLY A 413 7.51 22.57 -4.87
N PRO A 414 8.68 22.85 -5.47
CA PRO A 414 8.95 24.11 -6.15
C PRO A 414 7.94 24.38 -7.27
N LEU A 415 7.47 25.62 -7.42
CA LEU A 415 6.47 26.01 -8.43
C LEU A 415 6.82 25.51 -9.83
N ALA A 416 8.09 25.64 -10.23
CA ALA A 416 8.57 25.17 -11.52
C ALA A 416 8.39 23.64 -11.72
N ALA A 417 8.63 22.84 -10.68
CA ALA A 417 8.45 21.39 -10.71
C ALA A 417 6.97 21.00 -10.75
N VAL A 418 6.11 21.77 -10.09
CA VAL A 418 4.65 21.56 -10.11
C VAL A 418 4.07 21.89 -11.49
N VAL A 419 4.55 22.94 -12.15
CA VAL A 419 4.17 23.28 -13.53
C VAL A 419 4.70 22.25 -14.51
N ALA A 420 5.95 21.81 -14.37
CA ALA A 420 6.58 20.81 -15.23
C ALA A 420 6.34 19.36 -14.78
N LEU A 421 5.20 19.09 -14.14
CA LEU A 421 4.91 17.77 -13.58
C LEU A 421 4.93 16.68 -14.67
N GLY A 422 5.81 15.69 -14.49
CA GLY A 422 5.99 14.57 -15.41
C GLY A 422 6.99 14.81 -16.54
N ALA A 423 7.72 15.93 -16.51
CA ALA A 423 8.90 16.17 -17.35
C ALA A 423 10.16 15.59 -16.68
N GLU A 424 10.97 14.84 -17.43
CA GLU A 424 12.27 14.35 -16.93
C GLU A 424 13.29 15.49 -16.81
N HIS A 425 13.26 16.44 -17.76
CA HIS A 425 14.19 17.56 -17.84
C HIS A 425 13.40 18.86 -18.07
N PRO A 426 12.93 19.52 -16.99
CA PRO A 426 12.04 20.66 -17.12
C PRO A 426 12.73 21.86 -17.77
N ASP A 427 12.25 22.28 -18.95
CA ASP A 427 12.70 23.51 -19.60
C ASP A 427 12.18 24.75 -18.86
N THR A 428 13.09 25.48 -18.20
CA THR A 428 12.80 26.72 -17.46
C THR A 428 12.15 27.79 -18.34
N ALA A 429 12.55 27.93 -19.60
CA ALA A 429 11.96 28.92 -20.50
C ALA A 429 10.50 28.58 -20.81
N LEU A 430 10.21 27.29 -20.99
CA LEU A 430 8.86 26.77 -21.23
C LEU A 430 7.98 26.88 -19.96
N VAL A 431 8.54 26.63 -18.77
CA VAL A 431 7.85 26.90 -17.48
C VAL A 431 7.44 28.37 -17.40
N GLN A 432 8.38 29.29 -17.63
CA GLN A 432 8.11 30.72 -17.57
C GLN A 432 7.08 31.16 -18.62
N ARG A 433 7.11 30.57 -19.81
CA ARG A 433 6.11 30.80 -20.85
C ARG A 433 4.73 30.31 -20.43
N ALA A 434 4.64 29.11 -19.86
CA ALA A 434 3.38 28.53 -19.41
C ALA A 434 2.76 29.34 -18.25
N LEU A 435 3.57 29.84 -17.33
CA LEU A 435 3.15 30.75 -16.26
C LEU A 435 2.54 32.04 -16.84
N ARG A 436 3.19 32.66 -17.83
CA ARG A 436 2.67 33.86 -18.51
C ARG A 436 1.35 33.61 -19.24
N LEU A 437 1.24 32.48 -19.96
CA LEU A 437 -0.01 32.10 -20.64
C LEU A 437 -1.18 31.92 -19.66
N ALA A 438 -0.91 31.44 -18.46
CA ALA A 438 -1.91 31.33 -17.40
C ALA A 438 -2.02 32.58 -16.51
N ALA A 439 -1.34 33.67 -16.89
CA ALA A 439 -1.32 34.95 -16.17
C ALA A 439 -0.76 34.89 -14.73
N VAL A 440 0.12 33.93 -14.40
CA VAL A 440 0.71 33.69 -13.06
C VAL A 440 1.92 34.60 -12.81
N ASP A 441 1.71 35.91 -12.87
CA ASP A 441 2.80 36.90 -12.70
C ASP A 441 2.92 37.41 -11.26
N ASP A 442 1.92 37.11 -10.43
CA ASP A 442 1.77 37.54 -9.03
C ASP A 442 2.26 36.49 -8.01
N VAL A 443 2.78 35.35 -8.49
CA VAL A 443 3.31 34.27 -7.65
C VAL A 443 4.84 34.26 -7.76
N PRO A 444 5.58 34.25 -6.64
CA PRO A 444 7.04 34.17 -6.67
C PRO A 444 7.53 32.91 -7.39
N ALA A 445 8.52 33.06 -8.27
CA ALA A 445 9.04 31.93 -9.06
C ALA A 445 9.77 30.88 -8.20
N ASP A 446 10.28 31.28 -7.03
CA ASP A 446 10.95 30.45 -6.04
C ASP A 446 10.00 29.85 -4.97
N LEU A 447 8.69 30.10 -5.09
CA LEU A 447 7.70 29.56 -4.16
C LEU A 447 7.76 28.02 -4.12
N VAL A 448 7.80 27.48 -2.90
CA VAL A 448 7.67 26.05 -2.63
C VAL A 448 6.27 25.79 -2.09
N LEU A 449 5.48 25.04 -2.85
CA LEU A 449 4.11 24.69 -2.52
C LEU A 449 4.06 23.58 -1.47
N GLY A 450 3.17 23.73 -0.49
CA GLY A 450 2.85 22.68 0.47
C GLY A 450 1.89 21.63 -0.10
N PRO A 451 1.51 20.62 0.70
CA PRO A 451 0.56 19.58 0.29
C PRO A 451 -0.76 20.18 -0.22
N GLY A 452 -1.23 19.74 -1.38
CA GLY A 452 -2.49 20.22 -1.97
C GLY A 452 -2.44 21.66 -2.52
N GLY A 453 -1.24 22.20 -2.77
CA GLY A 453 -1.07 23.57 -3.27
C GLY A 453 -1.14 24.64 -2.17
N ASP A 454 -0.90 24.27 -0.92
CA ASP A 454 -0.81 25.21 0.19
C ASP A 454 0.25 26.29 -0.09
N GLY A 455 -0.07 27.54 0.25
CA GLY A 455 0.69 28.73 -0.16
C GLY A 455 0.14 29.49 -1.38
N LEU A 456 -0.95 29.01 -2.00
CA LEU A 456 -1.67 29.74 -3.06
C LEU A 456 -3.12 30.06 -2.67
N SER A 457 -3.63 31.21 -3.12
CA SER A 457 -5.07 31.45 -3.16
C SER A 457 -5.76 30.53 -4.18
N GLY A 458 -7.08 30.32 -4.05
CA GLY A 458 -7.82 29.45 -4.97
C GLY A 458 -7.69 29.85 -6.45
N GLY A 459 -7.73 31.16 -6.74
CA GLY A 459 -7.52 31.67 -8.10
C GLY A 459 -6.08 31.53 -8.62
N GLN A 460 -5.08 31.64 -7.74
CA GLN A 460 -3.68 31.34 -8.10
C GLN A 460 -3.49 29.85 -8.38
N ALA A 461 -4.02 28.98 -7.52
CA ALA A 461 -3.95 27.53 -7.70
C ALA A 461 -4.59 27.10 -9.03
N GLN A 462 -5.74 27.68 -9.39
CA GLN A 462 -6.38 27.41 -10.68
C GLN A 462 -5.49 27.82 -11.86
N ARG A 463 -4.88 29.01 -11.81
CA ARG A 463 -3.96 29.47 -12.86
C ARG A 463 -2.68 28.62 -12.93
N VAL A 464 -2.14 28.16 -11.81
CA VAL A 464 -1.01 27.21 -11.81
C VAL A 464 -1.41 25.87 -12.45
N ALA A 465 -2.63 25.38 -12.23
CA ALA A 465 -3.13 24.19 -12.91
C ALA A 465 -3.26 24.39 -14.44
N ILE A 466 -3.71 25.57 -14.88
CA ILE A 466 -3.73 25.95 -16.31
C ILE A 466 -2.29 26.03 -16.85
N ALA A 467 -1.35 26.64 -16.11
CA ALA A 467 0.05 26.69 -16.51
C ALA A 467 0.64 25.28 -16.68
N ARG A 468 0.33 24.35 -15.78
CA ARG A 468 0.75 22.94 -15.91
C ARG A 468 0.18 22.28 -17.18
N ALA A 469 -1.08 22.53 -17.51
CA ALA A 469 -1.67 22.04 -18.76
C ALA A 469 -0.99 22.68 -19.99
N ALA A 470 -0.77 23.99 -19.98
CA ALA A 470 -0.08 24.71 -21.05
C ALA A 470 1.37 24.22 -21.23
N TYR A 471 2.10 23.99 -20.13
CA TYR A 471 3.44 23.43 -20.14
C TYR A 471 3.46 22.09 -20.85
N ARG A 472 2.62 21.15 -20.41
CA ARG A 472 2.51 19.82 -21.03
C ARG A 472 2.14 19.91 -22.51
N ALA A 473 1.26 20.84 -22.85
CA ALA A 473 0.83 21.04 -24.23
C ALA A 473 1.95 21.54 -25.13
N LEU A 474 2.74 22.50 -24.66
CA LEU A 474 3.87 23.04 -25.40
C LEU A 474 5.05 22.06 -25.48
N GLU A 475 5.38 21.39 -24.37
CA GLU A 475 6.49 20.43 -24.29
C GLU A 475 6.25 19.22 -25.20
N ARG A 476 5.06 18.62 -25.12
CA ARG A 476 4.72 17.40 -25.88
C ARG A 476 4.01 17.68 -27.19
N ARG A 477 3.76 18.94 -27.53
CA ARG A 477 2.93 19.38 -28.67
C ARG A 477 1.60 18.64 -28.70
N THR A 478 0.91 18.59 -27.56
CA THR A 478 -0.36 17.87 -27.48
C THR A 478 -1.42 18.57 -28.33
N PRO A 479 -2.10 17.86 -29.24
CA PRO A 479 -3.11 18.46 -30.11
C PRO A 479 -4.38 18.90 -29.37
N LEU A 480 -4.62 18.40 -28.15
CA LEU A 480 -5.84 18.67 -27.39
C LEU A 480 -5.52 19.17 -25.97
N VAL A 481 -6.06 20.34 -25.62
CA VAL A 481 -6.00 20.91 -24.28
C VAL A 481 -7.41 20.99 -23.73
N LEU A 482 -7.66 20.35 -22.59
CA LEU A 482 -8.96 20.25 -21.96
C LEU A 482 -8.96 21.04 -20.64
N LEU A 483 -9.95 21.90 -20.44
CA LEU A 483 -10.05 22.75 -19.25
C LEU A 483 -11.48 22.72 -18.70
N ASP A 484 -11.64 22.42 -17.40
CA ASP A 484 -12.95 22.40 -16.72
C ASP A 484 -13.10 23.58 -15.77
N GLU A 485 -13.98 24.51 -16.13
CA GLU A 485 -14.23 25.79 -15.46
C GLU A 485 -12.98 26.57 -15.01
N PRO A 486 -12.01 26.82 -15.92
CA PRO A 486 -10.70 27.36 -15.58
C PRO A 486 -10.72 28.77 -14.97
N THR A 487 -11.81 29.54 -15.14
CA THR A 487 -11.89 30.95 -14.70
C THR A 487 -12.95 31.21 -13.64
N SER A 488 -13.57 30.17 -13.07
CA SER A 488 -14.69 30.28 -12.11
C SER A 488 -14.35 31.06 -10.83
N ALA A 489 -13.09 30.99 -10.39
CA ALA A 489 -12.61 31.63 -9.16
C ALA A 489 -11.74 32.89 -9.40
N LEU A 490 -11.80 33.48 -10.59
CA LEU A 490 -10.96 34.62 -10.98
C LEU A 490 -11.74 35.94 -11.01
N ASP A 491 -11.05 37.04 -10.70
CA ASP A 491 -11.55 38.38 -10.98
C ASP A 491 -11.59 38.63 -12.50
N ALA A 492 -12.38 39.62 -12.91
CA ALA A 492 -12.63 39.89 -14.34
C ALA A 492 -11.35 40.27 -15.12
N ALA A 493 -10.41 41.00 -14.51
CA ALA A 493 -9.18 41.41 -15.20
C ALA A 493 -8.25 40.21 -15.41
N THR A 494 -8.10 39.36 -14.40
CA THR A 494 -7.32 38.12 -14.51
C THR A 494 -7.97 37.13 -15.48
N GLU A 495 -9.30 37.00 -15.47
CA GLU A 495 -10.04 36.15 -16.43
C GLU A 495 -9.74 36.53 -17.89
N LEU A 496 -9.77 37.83 -18.22
CA LEU A 496 -9.45 38.29 -19.58
C LEU A 496 -8.02 37.95 -20.00
N ARG A 497 -7.05 38.06 -19.09
CA ARG A 497 -5.65 37.69 -19.37
C ARG A 497 -5.49 36.19 -19.59
N VAL A 498 -6.17 35.37 -18.80
CA VAL A 498 -6.19 33.91 -18.98
C VAL A 498 -6.81 33.56 -20.34
N ILE A 499 -7.95 34.17 -20.70
CA ILE A 499 -8.58 33.97 -22.01
C ILE A 499 -7.61 34.30 -23.16
N ALA A 500 -6.89 35.43 -23.06
CA ALA A 500 -5.90 35.81 -24.06
C ALA A 500 -4.78 34.76 -24.18
N GLY A 501 -4.31 34.22 -23.05
CA GLY A 501 -3.33 33.14 -23.05
C GLY A 501 -3.85 31.82 -23.62
N LEU A 502 -5.12 31.47 -23.37
CA LEU A 502 -5.75 30.29 -23.98
C LEU A 502 -5.87 30.43 -25.50
N ARG A 503 -6.20 31.61 -26.02
CA ARG A 503 -6.20 31.87 -27.46
C ARG A 503 -4.80 31.83 -28.05
N ALA A 504 -3.80 32.36 -27.35
CA ALA A 504 -2.41 32.24 -27.76
C ALA A 504 -1.94 30.78 -27.81
N LEU A 505 -2.39 29.94 -26.87
CA LEU A 505 -2.11 28.50 -26.88
C LEU A 505 -2.84 27.80 -28.03
N ALA A 506 -4.09 28.18 -28.33
CA ALA A 506 -4.81 27.67 -29.49
C ALA A 506 -4.08 28.03 -30.79
N ALA A 507 -3.61 29.27 -30.94
CA ALA A 507 -2.88 29.75 -32.11
C ALA A 507 -1.57 28.99 -32.41
N GLU A 508 -1.02 28.26 -31.43
CA GLU A 508 0.12 27.33 -31.64
C GLU A 508 -0.29 26.01 -32.31
N GLY A 509 -1.57 25.83 -32.64
CA GLY A 509 -2.12 24.70 -33.37
C GLY A 509 -2.87 23.67 -32.52
N ALA A 510 -2.94 23.86 -31.19
CA ALA A 510 -3.74 23.00 -30.32
C ALA A 510 -5.24 23.36 -30.41
N LEU A 511 -6.12 22.37 -30.22
CA LEU A 511 -7.53 22.62 -29.92
C LEU A 511 -7.67 22.81 -28.41
N VAL A 512 -8.12 23.98 -27.98
CA VAL A 512 -8.36 24.30 -26.57
C VAL A 512 -9.85 24.18 -26.27
N VAL A 513 -10.24 23.12 -25.58
CA VAL A 513 -11.63 22.83 -25.20
C VAL A 513 -11.86 23.28 -23.77
N VAL A 514 -12.80 24.20 -23.56
CA VAL A 514 -13.11 24.76 -22.26
C VAL A 514 -14.57 24.47 -21.90
N VAL A 515 -14.79 23.63 -20.90
CA VAL A 515 -16.09 23.53 -20.25
C VAL A 515 -16.28 24.74 -19.35
N THR A 516 -17.34 25.52 -19.59
CA THR A 516 -17.55 26.77 -18.86
C THR A 516 -19.01 27.22 -18.88
N HIS A 517 -19.39 27.98 -17.87
CA HIS A 517 -20.62 28.77 -17.82
C HIS A 517 -20.33 30.29 -17.88
N ARG A 518 -19.07 30.69 -18.02
CA ARG A 518 -18.62 32.09 -17.95
C ARG A 518 -18.86 32.80 -19.27
N PRO A 519 -19.67 33.89 -19.30
CA PRO A 519 -19.98 34.62 -20.53
C PRO A 519 -18.73 35.13 -21.27
N ALA A 520 -17.70 35.55 -20.53
CA ALA A 520 -16.46 36.06 -21.12
C ALA A 520 -15.72 34.99 -21.94
N VAL A 521 -15.65 33.76 -21.45
CA VAL A 521 -15.01 32.64 -22.17
C VAL A 521 -15.86 32.22 -23.37
N ILE A 522 -17.18 32.16 -23.21
CA ILE A 522 -18.11 31.82 -24.31
C ILE A 522 -18.03 32.86 -25.43
N ALA A 523 -17.96 34.15 -25.10
CA ALA A 523 -17.85 35.23 -26.07
C ALA A 523 -16.49 35.26 -26.79
N ALA A 524 -15.45 34.72 -26.17
CA ALA A 524 -14.11 34.67 -26.75
C ALA A 524 -13.83 33.38 -27.56
N ALA A 525 -14.70 32.37 -27.44
CA ALA A 525 -14.56 31.10 -28.14
C ALA A 525 -14.84 31.25 -29.64
N ASP A 526 -14.09 30.52 -30.45
CA ASP A 526 -14.27 30.50 -31.91
C ASP A 526 -15.47 29.61 -32.29
N GLU A 527 -15.71 28.55 -31.51
CA GLU A 527 -16.87 27.68 -31.64
C GLU A 527 -17.51 27.33 -30.28
N ARG A 528 -18.78 26.95 -30.33
CA ARG A 528 -19.55 26.50 -29.15
C ARG A 528 -20.18 25.15 -29.40
N LEU A 529 -19.91 24.20 -28.50
CA LEU A 529 -20.64 22.94 -28.40
C LEU A 529 -21.64 23.04 -27.24
N ASP A 530 -22.93 22.91 -27.52
CA ASP A 530 -23.97 22.86 -26.50
C ASP A 530 -24.39 21.41 -26.25
N LEU A 531 -24.04 20.88 -25.08
CA LEU A 531 -24.39 19.50 -24.71
C LEU A 531 -25.84 19.43 -24.26
N GLN A 532 -26.61 18.57 -24.92
CA GLN A 532 -28.00 18.27 -24.58
C GLN A 532 -28.09 17.06 -23.65
N PRO A 533 -29.17 16.95 -22.84
CA PRO A 533 -29.42 15.75 -22.05
C PRO A 533 -29.57 14.51 -22.93
N ALA A 534 -29.02 13.37 -22.49
CA ALA A 534 -29.18 12.10 -23.18
C ALA A 534 -30.68 11.75 -23.37
N GLY A 535 -31.07 11.40 -24.60
CA GLY A 535 -32.45 11.04 -24.96
C GLY A 535 -33.28 12.15 -25.64
N VAL A 536 -32.70 13.31 -25.95
CA VAL A 536 -33.30 14.32 -26.83
C VAL A 536 -32.69 14.16 -28.23
N PRO A 537 -33.45 13.80 -29.28
CA PRO A 537 -32.91 13.74 -30.65
C PRO A 537 -32.44 15.14 -31.08
N ALA A 538 -31.27 15.18 -31.74
CA ALA A 538 -30.62 16.39 -32.25
C ALA A 538 -31.41 17.08 -33.37
#